data_AF-A0A938MFH7-F1
#
_entry.id   AF-A0A938MFH7-F1
#
_cell.length_a   1.000
_cell.length_b   1.000
_cell.length_c   1.000
_cell.angle_alpha   90.00
_cell.angle_beta   90.00
_cell.angle_gamma   90.00
#
_symmetry.space_group_name_H-M   'P 1'
#
loop_
_entity.id
_entity.type
_entity.pdbx_description
1 polymer ?
#
loop_
_entity_poly.entity_id
_entity_poly.type
_entity_poly.pdbx_seq_one_letter_code
_entity_poly.pdbx_strand_id
1 'polypeptide(L)'
;MRIWSAGLLLWLLAASALAVDEGDVLFFAPFEDSANATRAAGAGEAKATGAPRFDAGVRGKAVVLDPESLLTYAFSGNVVPDEGTIMTWVKPEWRPDDEKFHHFFRASTGNFGGKALNALMLYKYVKWARLQFYTSNSLQAGPHDGRSMAARENMNWEPGQWIHLAATWSATLANTEMYLYVNGERIGATGGAVFVPDRAPETFDLGGP
;
A
#
# COMPACT_ATOMS: atom_id res chain seq x y z
N MET A 1 -5.48 -19.20 -63.31
CA MET A 1 -5.59 -18.01 -62.45
C MET A 1 -4.96 -18.36 -61.12
N ARG A 2 -3.71 -17.93 -60.87
CA ARG A 2 -2.94 -18.27 -59.65
C ARG A 2 -3.12 -17.14 -58.63
N ILE A 3 -3.72 -17.43 -57.50
CA ILE A 3 -3.83 -16.49 -56.37
C ILE A 3 -2.65 -16.78 -55.44
N TRP A 4 -1.77 -15.80 -55.29
CA TRP A 4 -0.69 -15.83 -54.31
C TRP A 4 -1.25 -15.28 -53.00
N SER A 5 -1.32 -16.10 -51.95
CA SER A 5 -1.65 -15.64 -50.60
C SER A 5 -0.39 -15.08 -49.96
N ALA A 6 -0.33 -13.75 -49.82
CA ALA A 6 0.69 -13.08 -49.02
C ALA A 6 0.39 -13.32 -47.53
N GLY A 7 1.27 -14.03 -46.84
CA GLY A 7 1.23 -14.19 -45.39
C GLY A 7 1.69 -12.89 -44.72
N LEU A 8 0.78 -12.23 -44.00
CA LEU A 8 1.10 -11.09 -43.14
C LEU A 8 1.61 -11.63 -41.80
N LEU A 9 2.93 -11.59 -41.57
CA LEU A 9 3.50 -11.81 -40.23
C LEU A 9 3.21 -10.56 -39.38
N LEU A 10 2.27 -10.65 -38.45
CA LEU A 10 2.18 -9.69 -37.35
C LEU A 10 3.33 -9.95 -36.36
N TRP A 11 4.28 -9.02 -36.32
CA TRP A 11 5.23 -8.92 -35.23
C TRP A 11 4.52 -8.32 -34.02
N LEU A 12 4.19 -9.16 -33.05
CA LEU A 12 3.77 -8.71 -31.72
C LEU A 12 4.98 -8.05 -31.05
N LEU A 13 5.01 -6.72 -31.05
CA LEU A 13 5.84 -5.95 -30.13
C LEU A 13 5.29 -6.18 -28.72
N ALA A 14 5.83 -7.17 -28.02
CA ALA A 14 5.69 -7.24 -26.58
C ALA A 14 6.40 -6.00 -26.02
N ALA A 15 5.63 -5.00 -25.60
CA ALA A 15 6.18 -3.92 -24.80
C ALA A 15 6.78 -4.55 -23.55
N SER A 16 8.12 -4.54 -23.45
CA SER A 16 8.80 -4.88 -22.21
C SER A 16 8.24 -3.95 -21.15
N ALA A 17 7.46 -4.48 -20.20
CA ALA A 17 7.24 -3.79 -18.94
C ALA A 17 8.63 -3.45 -18.40
N LEU A 18 8.95 -2.17 -18.23
CA LEU A 18 10.19 -1.77 -17.60
C LEU A 18 10.17 -2.42 -16.20
N ALA A 19 11.14 -3.29 -15.94
CA ALA A 19 11.27 -3.88 -14.62
C ALA A 19 11.64 -2.76 -13.66
N VAL A 20 10.87 -2.62 -12.59
CA VAL A 20 11.20 -1.73 -11.47
C VAL A 20 12.60 -2.08 -10.99
N ASP A 21 13.50 -1.09 -10.95
CA ASP A 21 14.85 -1.26 -10.44
C ASP A 21 15.01 -0.69 -9.02
N GLU A 22 16.15 -0.94 -8.40
CA GLU A 22 16.42 -0.42 -7.05
C GLU A 22 16.37 1.12 -7.03
N GLY A 23 16.70 1.79 -8.14
CA GLY A 23 16.60 3.23 -8.36
C GLY A 23 15.18 3.79 -8.24
N ASP A 24 14.14 2.99 -8.47
CA ASP A 24 12.74 3.41 -8.43
C ASP A 24 12.14 3.45 -6.99
N VAL A 25 12.81 2.86 -5.99
CA VAL A 25 12.33 2.79 -4.60
C VAL A 25 12.39 4.13 -3.84
N LEU A 26 11.32 4.91 -3.84
CA LEU A 26 11.30 6.22 -3.18
C LEU A 26 11.55 6.19 -1.66
N PHE A 27 11.24 5.08 -1.00
CA PHE A 27 11.39 4.94 0.45
C PHE A 27 11.67 3.49 0.83
N PHE A 28 12.68 3.27 1.69
CA PHE A 28 13.01 1.96 2.23
C PHE A 28 13.50 2.08 3.67
N ALA A 29 12.76 1.46 4.60
CA ALA A 29 13.11 1.35 6.00
C ALA A 29 13.27 -0.13 6.37
N PRO A 30 14.51 -0.65 6.46
CA PRO A 30 14.77 -2.06 6.77
C PRO A 30 14.61 -2.39 8.26
N PHE A 31 14.63 -1.38 9.14
CA PHE A 31 14.48 -1.54 10.59
C PHE A 31 15.53 -2.44 11.24
N GLU A 32 16.80 -2.30 10.85
CA GLU A 32 17.90 -3.01 11.49
C GLU A 32 18.06 -2.55 12.96
N ASP A 33 18.64 -1.37 13.18
CA ASP A 33 18.82 -0.79 14.53
C ASP A 33 18.28 0.64 14.63
N SER A 34 17.50 1.07 13.63
CA SER A 34 16.94 2.41 13.53
C SER A 34 15.59 2.39 12.84
N ALA A 35 14.72 3.30 13.27
CA ALA A 35 13.44 3.54 12.59
C ALA A 35 13.62 4.43 11.35
N ASN A 36 14.74 5.13 11.19
CA ASN A 36 14.98 5.95 10.01
C ASN A 36 15.09 5.08 8.75
N ALA A 37 14.57 5.59 7.65
CA ALA A 37 14.74 4.97 6.34
C ALA A 37 16.21 5.02 5.92
N THR A 38 16.71 3.92 5.36
CA THR A 38 18.06 3.89 4.76
C THR A 38 18.05 4.43 3.33
N ARG A 39 16.88 4.48 2.70
CA ARG A 39 16.65 5.20 1.44
C ARG A 39 15.38 6.03 1.54
N ALA A 40 15.47 7.29 1.14
CA ALA A 40 14.33 8.20 1.04
C ALA A 40 14.62 9.22 -0.06
N ALA A 41 13.65 9.46 -0.94
CA ALA A 41 13.69 10.57 -1.89
C ALA A 41 13.23 11.89 -1.24
N GLY A 42 12.41 11.81 -0.19
CA GLY A 42 12.12 12.90 0.76
C GLY A 42 12.94 12.78 2.06
N ALA A 43 12.40 13.29 3.16
CA ALA A 43 13.01 13.13 4.49
C ALA A 43 12.84 11.68 4.98
N GLY A 44 13.92 11.04 5.42
CA GLY A 44 13.94 9.64 5.85
C GLY A 44 13.82 9.43 7.36
N GLU A 45 13.87 10.51 8.14
CA GLU A 45 13.83 10.46 9.59
C GLU A 45 12.43 10.04 10.10
N ALA A 46 12.40 9.05 10.99
CA ALA A 46 11.18 8.66 11.67
C ALA A 46 10.92 9.56 12.86
N LYS A 47 9.68 10.03 13.00
CA LYS A 47 9.15 10.50 14.27
C LYS A 47 8.44 9.34 14.95
N ALA A 48 8.95 8.90 16.10
CA ALA A 48 8.36 7.80 16.86
C ALA A 48 7.46 8.32 17.99
N THR A 49 6.29 7.71 18.13
CA THR A 49 5.52 7.70 19.38
C THR A 49 5.73 6.34 20.05
N GLY A 50 6.01 6.35 21.35
CA GLY A 50 6.46 5.15 22.07
C GLY A 50 7.96 4.89 21.90
N ALA A 51 8.41 3.70 22.29
CA ALA A 51 9.80 3.27 22.20
C ALA A 51 9.91 2.11 21.20
N PRO A 52 10.27 2.37 19.93
CA PRO A 52 10.41 1.30 18.94
C PRO A 52 11.48 0.32 19.40
N ARG A 53 11.17 -0.97 19.29
CA ARG A 53 12.10 -2.08 19.54
C ARG A 53 12.41 -2.77 18.23
N PHE A 54 13.56 -3.43 18.15
CA PHE A 54 13.99 -4.15 16.96
C PHE A 54 14.27 -5.61 17.33
N ASP A 55 13.63 -6.53 16.62
CA ASP A 55 13.73 -7.98 16.85
C ASP A 55 13.89 -8.72 15.51
N ALA A 56 14.06 -10.04 15.52
CA ALA A 56 14.28 -10.84 14.32
C ALA A 56 13.19 -10.60 13.25
N GLY A 57 13.63 -10.16 12.07
CA GLY A 57 12.80 -9.95 10.88
C GLY A 57 12.82 -11.14 9.94
N VAL A 58 12.11 -11.02 8.81
CA VAL A 58 12.23 -11.98 7.68
C VAL A 58 13.66 -11.98 7.11
N ARG A 59 14.30 -10.81 7.15
CA ARG A 59 15.72 -10.58 6.87
C ARG A 59 16.21 -9.58 7.89
N GLY A 60 17.38 -9.83 8.50
CA GLY A 60 17.91 -8.94 9.53
C GLY A 60 16.95 -8.77 10.70
N LYS A 61 16.71 -7.53 11.10
CA LYS A 61 15.72 -7.17 12.11
C LYS A 61 14.48 -6.52 11.50
N ALA A 62 13.44 -6.40 12.32
CA ALA A 62 12.22 -5.68 12.03
C ALA A 62 11.84 -4.82 13.24
N VAL A 63 11.12 -3.74 12.99
CA VAL A 63 10.56 -2.94 14.08
C VAL A 63 9.36 -3.66 14.71
N VAL A 64 9.32 -3.67 16.04
CA VAL A 64 8.17 -4.13 16.83
C VAL A 64 7.39 -2.90 17.26
N LEU A 65 6.14 -2.82 16.81
CA LEU A 65 5.21 -1.75 17.16
C LEU A 65 4.12 -2.32 18.06
N ASP A 66 4.12 -1.88 19.32
CA ASP A 66 3.04 -2.15 20.26
C ASP A 66 1.78 -1.33 19.88
N PRO A 67 0.58 -1.63 20.41
CA PRO A 67 -0.66 -0.95 20.00
C PRO A 67 -0.65 0.58 20.11
N GLU A 68 0.19 1.14 20.99
CA GLU A 68 0.34 2.58 21.21
C GLU A 68 1.56 3.17 20.50
N SER A 69 2.33 2.34 19.77
CA SER A 69 3.52 2.77 19.03
C SER A 69 3.17 3.19 17.61
N LEU A 70 3.78 4.29 17.16
CA LEU A 70 3.56 4.86 15.84
C LEU A 70 4.89 5.32 15.27
N LEU A 71 5.16 5.01 14.01
CA LEU A 71 6.24 5.64 13.26
C LEU A 71 5.63 6.54 12.19
N THR A 72 6.03 7.81 12.18
CA THR A 72 5.56 8.82 11.23
C THR A 72 6.73 9.29 10.38
N TYR A 73 6.51 9.36 9.07
CA TYR A 73 7.49 9.82 8.07
C TYR A 73 6.89 10.92 7.20
N ALA A 74 7.75 11.73 6.60
CA ALA A 74 7.32 12.70 5.59
C ALA A 74 6.70 11.98 4.38
N PHE A 75 5.56 12.46 3.92
CA PHE A 75 4.93 11.95 2.71
C PHE A 75 5.59 12.54 1.45
N SER A 76 5.81 13.85 1.47
CA SER A 76 6.41 14.58 0.34
C SER A 76 7.78 14.00 -0.03
N GLY A 77 7.95 13.66 -1.30
CA GLY A 77 9.15 13.04 -1.85
C GLY A 77 9.24 11.52 -1.65
N ASN A 78 8.62 10.96 -0.62
CA ASN A 78 8.67 9.52 -0.33
C ASN A 78 7.51 8.72 -0.96
N VAL A 79 6.42 9.38 -1.32
CA VAL A 79 5.23 8.77 -1.92
C VAL A 79 4.72 9.67 -3.05
N VAL A 80 4.41 9.06 -4.19
CA VAL A 80 3.72 9.73 -5.32
C VAL A 80 2.23 9.38 -5.23
N PRO A 81 1.32 10.37 -5.07
CA PRO A 81 -0.11 10.08 -4.95
C PRO A 81 -0.71 9.36 -6.17
N ASP A 82 -0.25 9.68 -7.37
CA ASP A 82 -0.91 9.27 -8.61
C ASP A 82 -0.67 7.80 -8.97
N GLU A 83 0.50 7.27 -8.63
CA GLU A 83 0.86 5.89 -8.90
C GLU A 83 1.98 5.41 -7.99
N GLY A 84 2.00 4.11 -7.72
CA GLY A 84 3.06 3.54 -6.90
C GLY A 84 2.75 2.15 -6.36
N THR A 85 3.65 1.70 -5.49
CA THR A 85 3.52 0.45 -4.75
C THR A 85 3.90 0.68 -3.29
N ILE A 86 3.08 0.18 -2.37
CA ILE A 86 3.44 0.00 -0.97
C ILE A 86 3.71 -1.49 -0.78
N MET A 87 4.86 -1.84 -0.23
CA MET A 87 5.29 -3.22 0.04
C MET A 87 5.82 -3.32 1.46
N THR A 88 5.40 -4.34 2.20
CA THR A 88 5.90 -4.57 3.57
C THR A 88 5.76 -6.03 3.99
N TRP A 89 6.67 -6.47 4.87
CA TRP A 89 6.50 -7.71 5.63
C TRP A 89 5.92 -7.35 6.99
N VAL A 90 4.90 -8.08 7.41
CA VAL A 90 4.27 -7.90 8.73
C VAL A 90 4.10 -9.23 9.43
N LYS A 91 4.16 -9.21 10.76
CA LYS A 91 3.93 -10.36 11.62
C LYS A 91 2.82 -10.01 12.61
N PRO A 92 1.54 -10.16 12.23
CA PRO A 92 0.43 -9.87 13.12
C PRO A 92 0.45 -10.81 14.33
N GLU A 93 0.47 -10.31 15.55
CA GLU A 93 0.33 -11.10 16.79
C GLU A 93 -1.16 -11.28 17.20
N TRP A 94 -2.07 -11.06 16.25
CA TRP A 94 -3.51 -11.02 16.43
C TRP A 94 -4.23 -11.71 15.27
N ARG A 95 -5.44 -12.21 15.55
CA ARG A 95 -6.25 -12.94 14.56
C ARG A 95 -6.97 -11.97 13.61
N PRO A 96 -7.16 -12.33 12.33
CA PRO A 96 -7.90 -11.50 11.38
C PRO A 96 -9.33 -11.14 11.81
N ASP A 97 -9.97 -11.94 12.66
CA ASP A 97 -11.34 -11.73 13.13
C ASP A 97 -11.43 -10.98 14.48
N ASP A 98 -10.35 -10.37 14.95
CA ASP A 98 -10.27 -9.71 16.27
C ASP A 98 -11.10 -8.41 16.44
N GLU A 99 -11.96 -8.10 15.47
CA GLU A 99 -12.85 -6.93 15.47
C GLU A 99 -12.16 -5.58 15.71
N LYS A 100 -10.90 -5.43 15.29
CA LYS A 100 -10.16 -4.16 15.37
C LYS A 100 -9.68 -3.67 14.01
N PHE A 101 -9.41 -2.37 13.91
CA PHE A 101 -8.62 -1.80 12.83
C PHE A 101 -7.14 -2.08 13.08
N HIS A 102 -6.39 -2.39 12.03
CA HIS A 102 -4.93 -2.49 12.10
C HIS A 102 -4.33 -1.84 10.87
N HIS A 103 -3.61 -0.73 11.07
CA HIS A 103 -3.00 0.05 10.00
C HIS A 103 -1.57 -0.42 9.74
N PHE A 104 -1.32 -0.86 8.50
CA PHE A 104 0.03 -1.19 8.03
C PHE A 104 0.69 0.00 7.36
N PHE A 105 -0.11 0.85 6.70
CA PHE A 105 0.27 2.14 6.16
C PHE A 105 -0.95 3.07 6.18
N ARG A 106 -0.78 4.31 6.66
CA ARG A 106 -1.85 5.30 6.66
C ARG A 106 -1.33 6.70 6.34
N ALA A 107 -1.85 7.30 5.28
CA ALA A 107 -1.69 8.72 4.98
C ALA A 107 -3.08 9.32 4.70
N SER A 108 -3.41 10.48 5.27
CA SER A 108 -4.66 11.18 5.02
C SER A 108 -4.57 12.66 5.40
N THR A 109 -5.46 13.50 4.87
CA THR A 109 -5.55 14.93 5.28
C THR A 109 -6.71 15.19 6.26
N GLY A 110 -7.27 14.13 6.85
CA GLY A 110 -8.41 14.21 7.76
C GLY A 110 -9.55 13.29 7.36
N ASN A 111 -10.74 13.56 7.89
CA ASN A 111 -11.93 12.76 7.60
C ASN A 111 -13.19 13.62 7.47
N PHE A 112 -14.19 13.08 6.78
CA PHE A 112 -15.53 13.63 6.69
C PHE A 112 -16.54 12.48 6.86
N GLY A 113 -17.46 12.61 7.82
CA GLY A 113 -18.44 11.56 8.12
C GLY A 113 -17.82 10.21 8.52
N GLY A 114 -16.66 10.23 9.19
CA GLY A 114 -15.93 9.02 9.58
C GLY A 114 -15.20 8.32 8.42
N LYS A 115 -15.00 9.01 7.28
CA LYS A 115 -14.25 8.51 6.12
C LYS A 115 -13.03 9.37 5.86
N ALA A 116 -11.87 8.74 5.66
CA ALA A 116 -10.64 9.47 5.35
C ALA A 116 -10.76 10.23 4.02
N LEU A 117 -10.19 11.43 3.97
CA LEU A 117 -10.08 12.29 2.79
C LEU A 117 -8.62 12.38 2.36
N ASN A 118 -8.39 12.46 1.04
CA ASN A 118 -7.05 12.47 0.46
C ASN A 118 -6.17 11.37 1.04
N ALA A 119 -6.62 10.14 0.92
CA ALA A 119 -6.09 9.03 1.68
C ALA A 119 -5.40 8.00 0.79
N LEU A 120 -4.36 7.39 1.35
CA LEU A 120 -3.73 6.15 0.90
C LEU A 120 -3.57 5.27 2.15
N MET A 121 -4.29 4.15 2.21
CA MET A 121 -4.35 3.34 3.43
C MET A 121 -4.33 1.84 3.11
N LEU A 122 -3.31 1.13 3.58
CA LEU A 122 -3.25 -0.33 3.62
C LEU A 122 -3.52 -0.79 5.04
N TYR A 123 -4.64 -1.47 5.24
CA TYR A 123 -5.09 -1.80 6.59
C TYR A 123 -6.07 -2.97 6.62
N LYS A 124 -6.16 -3.61 7.78
CA LYS A 124 -7.23 -4.56 8.09
C LYS A 124 -8.41 -3.80 8.70
N TYR A 125 -9.58 -4.01 8.12
CA TYR A 125 -10.85 -3.42 8.52
C TYR A 125 -11.45 -4.15 9.72
N VAL A 126 -12.20 -3.42 10.55
CA VAL A 126 -12.80 -3.92 11.79
C VAL A 126 -13.79 -5.09 11.59
N LYS A 127 -14.38 -5.25 10.39
CA LYS A 127 -15.34 -6.33 10.09
C LYS A 127 -14.85 -7.30 9.02
N TRP A 128 -15.40 -8.50 9.05
CA TRP A 128 -15.28 -9.54 8.00
C TRP A 128 -13.86 -10.05 7.75
N ALA A 129 -12.95 -9.86 8.72
CA ALA A 129 -11.53 -10.13 8.54
C ALA A 129 -10.99 -9.53 7.22
N ARG A 130 -11.45 -8.32 6.88
CA ARG A 130 -11.20 -7.74 5.56
C ARG A 130 -9.86 -7.02 5.52
N LEU A 131 -8.96 -7.47 4.66
CA LEU A 131 -7.77 -6.70 4.29
C LEU A 131 -8.10 -5.82 3.09
N GLN A 132 -7.67 -4.56 3.13
CA GLN A 132 -7.96 -3.63 2.04
C GLN A 132 -6.87 -2.59 1.83
N PHE A 133 -6.73 -2.20 0.57
CA PHE A 133 -6.09 -0.95 0.18
C PHE A 133 -7.18 0.04 -0.25
N TYR A 134 -7.20 1.20 0.40
CA TYR A 134 -8.19 2.25 0.23
C TYR A 134 -7.52 3.53 -0.21
N THR A 135 -8.08 4.16 -1.24
CA THR A 135 -7.66 5.47 -1.71
C THR A 135 -8.87 6.40 -1.84
N SER A 136 -8.64 7.70 -1.67
CA SER A 136 -9.69 8.71 -1.86
C SER A 136 -9.13 10.07 -2.20
N ASN A 137 -9.93 10.89 -2.89
CA ASN A 137 -9.65 12.32 -3.09
C ASN A 137 -10.26 13.18 -1.96
N SER A 138 -10.38 14.50 -2.15
CA SER A 138 -10.97 15.42 -1.17
C SER A 138 -12.50 15.44 -1.16
N LEU A 139 -13.17 14.67 -2.01
CA LEU A 139 -14.60 14.79 -2.23
C LEU A 139 -15.41 14.46 -0.97
N GLN A 140 -16.13 15.45 -0.46
CA GLN A 140 -17.04 15.34 0.68
C GLN A 140 -18.43 14.91 0.22
N ALA A 141 -18.53 13.69 -0.30
CA ALA A 141 -19.78 13.15 -0.86
C ALA A 141 -20.18 11.84 -0.17
N GLY A 142 -21.22 11.19 -0.72
CA GLY A 142 -21.79 9.94 -0.22
C GLY A 142 -20.75 8.82 -0.10
N PRO A 143 -21.10 7.70 0.56
CA PRO A 143 -20.14 6.72 1.07
C PRO A 143 -19.24 6.05 0.01
N HIS A 144 -19.61 6.12 -1.28
CA HIS A 144 -18.88 5.49 -2.38
C HIS A 144 -18.23 6.49 -3.36
N ASP A 145 -18.58 7.77 -3.27
CA ASP A 145 -18.10 8.77 -4.22
C ASP A 145 -16.66 9.17 -3.89
N GLY A 146 -15.80 9.33 -4.91
CA GLY A 146 -14.43 9.82 -4.72
C GLY A 146 -13.48 8.83 -4.01
N ARG A 147 -13.80 7.52 -4.05
CA ARG A 147 -13.08 6.47 -3.30
C ARG A 147 -12.88 5.22 -4.13
N SER A 148 -11.74 4.57 -3.97
CA SER A 148 -11.43 3.28 -4.59
C SER A 148 -10.95 2.29 -3.53
N MET A 149 -11.30 1.00 -3.68
CA MET A 149 -10.95 -0.01 -2.68
C MET A 149 -10.71 -1.40 -3.27
N ALA A 150 -9.47 -1.86 -3.24
CA ALA A 150 -9.12 -3.25 -3.52
C ALA A 150 -9.11 -4.00 -2.18
N ALA A 151 -9.94 -5.03 -2.05
CA ALA A 151 -10.13 -5.71 -0.78
C ALA A 151 -10.35 -7.21 -0.93
N ARG A 152 -10.10 -7.93 0.16
CA ARG A 152 -10.45 -9.34 0.32
C ARG A 152 -11.01 -9.57 1.72
N GLU A 153 -12.15 -10.23 1.79
CA GLU A 153 -12.78 -10.65 3.04
C GLU A 153 -12.35 -12.07 3.43
N ASN A 154 -12.62 -12.43 4.69
CA ASN A 154 -12.32 -13.75 5.26
C ASN A 154 -10.83 -14.09 5.18
N MET A 155 -9.96 -13.11 5.48
CA MET A 155 -8.54 -13.39 5.66
C MET A 155 -8.34 -14.38 6.81
N ASN A 156 -7.35 -15.25 6.67
CA ASN A 156 -7.12 -16.34 7.61
C ASN A 156 -5.62 -16.62 7.80
N TRP A 157 -4.91 -15.68 8.43
CA TRP A 157 -3.54 -15.92 8.90
C TRP A 157 -3.55 -16.35 10.37
N GLU A 158 -2.51 -17.08 10.76
CA GLU A 158 -2.26 -17.38 12.17
C GLU A 158 -1.43 -16.26 12.83
N PRO A 159 -1.72 -15.91 14.09
CA PRO A 159 -0.89 -15.00 14.85
C PRO A 159 0.58 -15.45 14.89
N GLY A 160 1.50 -14.49 14.78
CA GLY A 160 2.94 -14.70 14.82
C GLY A 160 3.54 -15.21 13.50
N GLN A 161 2.76 -15.32 12.41
CA GLN A 161 3.29 -15.66 11.09
C GLN A 161 3.64 -14.42 10.28
N TRP A 162 4.81 -14.47 9.63
CA TRP A 162 5.19 -13.46 8.65
C TRP A 162 4.33 -13.57 7.39
N ILE A 163 3.76 -12.45 6.96
CA ILE A 163 3.03 -12.30 5.70
C ILE A 163 3.61 -11.12 4.92
N HIS A 164 3.72 -11.30 3.60
CA HIS A 164 4.13 -10.23 2.69
C HIS A 164 2.88 -9.56 2.13
N LEU A 165 2.79 -8.24 2.29
CA LEU A 165 1.71 -7.43 1.75
C LEU A 165 2.26 -6.50 0.68
N ALA A 166 1.55 -6.40 -0.44
CA ALA A 166 1.80 -5.35 -1.42
C ALA A 166 0.49 -4.77 -1.95
N ALA A 167 0.46 -3.47 -2.19
CA ALA A 167 -0.64 -2.79 -2.85
C ALA A 167 -0.10 -1.86 -3.93
N THR A 168 -0.68 -1.95 -5.12
CA THR A 168 -0.28 -1.14 -6.28
C THR A 168 -1.45 -0.28 -6.72
N TRP A 169 -1.19 0.92 -7.21
CA TRP A 169 -2.20 1.78 -7.82
C TRP A 169 -1.62 2.58 -8.98
N SER A 170 -2.49 2.95 -9.90
CA SER A 170 -2.23 4.01 -10.86
C SER A 170 -3.52 4.73 -11.25
N ALA A 171 -3.49 6.05 -11.16
CA ALA A 171 -4.49 6.97 -11.70
C ALA A 171 -4.10 7.54 -13.08
N THR A 172 -2.91 7.18 -13.59
CA THR A 172 -2.33 7.70 -14.84
C THR A 172 -2.50 6.76 -16.03
N LEU A 173 -2.62 5.45 -15.78
CA LEU A 173 -2.81 4.44 -16.83
C LEU A 173 -4.19 4.57 -17.48
N ALA A 174 -4.27 4.26 -18.78
CA ALA A 174 -5.49 4.35 -19.58
C ALA A 174 -6.67 3.55 -18.98
N ASN A 175 -6.34 2.43 -18.32
CA ASN A 175 -7.22 1.77 -17.38
C ASN A 175 -6.57 1.91 -16.01
N THR A 176 -7.14 2.77 -15.17
CA THR A 176 -6.67 2.93 -13.79
C THR A 176 -7.00 1.66 -13.02
N GLU A 177 -5.99 1.10 -12.38
CA GLU A 177 -6.06 -0.19 -11.72
C GLU A 177 -5.45 -0.10 -10.32
N MET A 178 -6.08 -0.80 -9.39
CA MET A 178 -5.59 -0.96 -8.04
C MET A 178 -5.62 -2.43 -7.67
N TYR A 179 -4.51 -2.94 -7.16
CA TYR A 179 -4.35 -4.35 -6.81
C TYR A 179 -3.83 -4.51 -5.38
N LEU A 180 -4.25 -5.60 -4.76
CA LEU A 180 -3.83 -6.02 -3.44
C LEU A 180 -3.26 -7.44 -3.51
N TYR A 181 -2.09 -7.64 -2.93
CA TYR A 181 -1.35 -8.90 -2.94
C TYR A 181 -1.02 -9.36 -1.52
N VAL A 182 -1.08 -10.67 -1.31
CA VAL A 182 -0.62 -11.36 -0.10
C VAL A 182 0.29 -12.50 -0.51
N ASN A 183 1.51 -12.56 0.04
CA ASN A 183 2.52 -13.57 -0.29
C ASN A 183 2.78 -13.74 -1.80
N GLY A 184 2.68 -12.63 -2.55
CA GLY A 184 2.87 -12.59 -4.00
C GLY A 184 1.63 -12.96 -4.82
N GLU A 185 0.55 -13.44 -4.21
CA GLU A 185 -0.72 -13.73 -4.89
C GLU A 185 -1.63 -12.49 -4.90
N ARG A 186 -2.22 -12.16 -6.06
CA ARG A 186 -3.22 -11.10 -6.17
C ARG A 186 -4.55 -11.56 -5.57
N ILE A 187 -4.97 -10.92 -4.48
CA ILE A 187 -6.19 -11.28 -3.74
C ILE A 187 -7.36 -10.31 -3.92
N GLY A 188 -7.09 -9.11 -4.42
CA GLY A 188 -8.09 -8.06 -4.61
C GLY A 188 -7.72 -7.14 -5.77
N ALA A 189 -8.75 -6.59 -6.41
CA ALA A 189 -8.62 -5.66 -7.52
C ALA A 189 -9.74 -4.61 -7.51
N THR A 190 -9.46 -3.44 -8.07
CA THR A 190 -10.45 -2.45 -8.46
C THR A 190 -10.00 -1.84 -9.78
N GLY A 191 -10.92 -1.77 -10.75
CA GLY A 191 -10.71 -1.10 -12.02
C GLY A 191 -11.67 0.08 -12.20
N GLY A 192 -11.50 0.81 -13.29
CA GLY A 192 -12.16 2.11 -13.47
C GLY A 192 -11.45 3.20 -12.67
N ALA A 193 -11.96 4.43 -12.72
CA ALA A 193 -11.29 5.60 -12.13
C ALA A 193 -10.78 5.34 -10.69
N VAL A 194 -9.46 5.33 -10.52
CA VAL A 194 -8.82 5.23 -9.20
C VAL A 194 -8.76 6.63 -8.60
N PHE A 195 -9.51 6.84 -7.53
CA PHE A 195 -9.51 8.11 -6.81
C PHE A 195 -8.30 8.17 -5.88
N VAL A 196 -7.39 9.08 -6.17
CA VAL A 196 -6.16 9.32 -5.40
C VAL A 196 -6.24 10.68 -4.68
N PRO A 197 -5.35 10.96 -3.72
CA PRO A 197 -5.28 12.28 -3.08
C PRO A 197 -5.09 13.41 -4.11
N ASP A 198 -6.00 14.38 -4.14
CA ASP A 198 -5.83 15.62 -4.91
C ASP A 198 -5.01 16.67 -4.15
N ARG A 199 -4.84 16.45 -2.84
CA ARG A 199 -3.92 17.15 -1.96
C ARG A 199 -3.13 16.12 -1.19
N ALA A 200 -1.81 16.11 -1.39
CA ALA A 200 -0.92 15.19 -0.69
C ALA A 200 -1.05 15.36 0.84
N PRO A 201 -1.14 14.25 1.60
CA PRO A 201 -0.90 14.26 3.04
C PRO A 201 0.47 14.84 3.39
N GLU A 202 0.63 15.37 4.61
CA GLU A 202 1.94 15.82 5.09
C GLU A 202 2.83 14.64 5.46
N THR A 203 2.24 13.60 6.04
CA THR A 203 2.92 12.42 6.55
C THR A 203 2.22 11.13 6.19
N PHE A 204 2.94 10.02 6.32
CA PHE A 204 2.36 8.69 6.45
C PHE A 204 2.83 8.03 7.74
N ASP A 205 1.99 7.13 8.25
CA ASP A 205 2.18 6.42 9.50
C ASP A 205 2.26 4.90 9.29
N LEU A 206 3.06 4.24 10.13
CA LEU A 206 3.10 2.79 10.33
C LEU A 206 2.72 2.47 11.79
N GLY A 207 1.81 1.51 11.98
CA GLY A 207 1.28 1.14 13.31
C GLY A 207 0.21 2.12 13.84
N GLY A 208 0.16 2.25 15.17
CA GLY A 208 -0.80 3.07 15.89
C GLY A 208 -2.10 2.36 16.31
N PRO A 209 -2.94 3.05 17.11
CA PRO A 209 -4.26 2.57 17.51
C PRO A 209 -5.26 2.54 16.34
#